data_AF-A0A4U8S1R1-F1
#
_entry.id   AF-A0A4U8S1R1-F1
#
_cell.length_a   1.000
_cell.length_b   1.000
_cell.length_c   1.000
_cell.angle_alpha   90.00
_cell.angle_beta   90.00
_cell.angle_gamma   90.00
#
_symmetry.space_group_name_H-M   'P 1'
#
loop_
_entity.id
_entity.type
_entity.pdbx_description
1 polymer ?
#
loop_
_entity_poly.entity_id
_entity_poly.type
_entity_poly.pdbx_seq_one_letter_code
_entity_poly.pdbx_strand_id
1 'polypeptide(L)'
;MKDINSRIDRDKGVIYLTEKERTAQLIKPILRGRDIKRYSYEWAGLWIILAKFDSHKYLEKDYPIIYNHLLQHKDKLQARGQCRYARGNKVDTGKGYLGQHHWLELDNNPKDSYLNEFAKPKIVYSEIVREPQFYLDNGEFKFGYFYAEATSFILSGNKNFKSSLEYLLGLLHSKLCTFAFKEFYAGGGLGESGYRYKKAFLENLPIPKITQSQEAEFSKIVNAIIQCKKSLENFNNEVYPHYNTIKTHEVQTSKALSGWGIDKGEGATSPNSNPSPLSKEEQNATLKDLESRLDSMVFSLYGLNDEEIKLISNGGGGKYSLAYLLLACVESQFIVLVKSLCKNFELELKEAFKFCEGLKVPQKQYEGKIIYPNMAKEFIAYLDMQGFFTNQKCFILSDNIKDKNRLLYLTAILNSKTNFWYFKQIGATLGASGYEMSKIFVEKLPVVETHKIDSTLLKEIENLASEILESKEADSNSSVADLESRLDSLVYKAYGLNENEINLIESELSTREREREREQK
;
A
#
# COMPACT_ATOMS: atom_id res chain seq x y z
N MET A 1 31.21 40.25 28.24
CA MET A 1 30.07 39.68 27.50
C MET A 1 29.35 40.84 26.85
N LYS A 2 29.45 41.02 25.52
CA LYS A 2 28.74 42.10 24.83
C LYS A 2 27.37 41.58 24.40
N ASP A 3 26.34 42.30 24.81
CA ASP A 3 24.94 42.13 24.42
C ASP A 3 24.81 42.06 22.87
N ILE A 4 24.33 40.93 22.34
CA ILE A 4 24.01 40.75 20.91
C ILE A 4 22.49 40.91 20.71
N ASN A 5 21.86 41.78 21.50
CA ASN A 5 20.49 42.20 21.24
C ASN A 5 20.49 43.33 20.21
N SER A 6 19.97 43.01 19.02
CA SER A 6 19.53 43.90 17.94
C SER A 6 20.51 45.00 17.49
N ARG A 7 21.13 44.82 16.33
CA ARG A 7 21.72 45.95 15.57
C ARG A 7 20.66 46.62 14.71
N ILE A 8 20.61 47.95 14.81
CA ILE A 8 19.65 48.87 14.18
C ILE A 8 20.25 49.42 12.88
N ASP A 9 19.46 49.49 11.82
CA ASP A 9 19.58 50.50 10.76
C ASP A 9 18.17 50.87 10.28
N ARG A 10 17.82 52.17 10.30
CA ARG A 10 16.44 52.69 10.32
C ARG A 10 15.84 53.04 8.94
N ASP A 11 16.47 52.63 7.83
CA ASP A 11 16.12 53.21 6.52
C ASP A 11 15.33 52.33 5.53
N LYS A 12 14.89 51.10 5.86
CA LYS A 12 14.37 50.17 4.82
C LYS A 12 13.11 49.33 5.11
N GLY A 13 12.25 49.70 6.07
CA GLY A 13 10.94 49.01 6.22
C GLY A 13 11.03 47.48 6.42
N VAL A 14 12.13 46.99 7.00
CA VAL A 14 12.36 45.57 7.27
C VAL A 14 11.89 45.26 8.68
N ILE A 15 10.98 44.29 8.83
CA ILE A 15 10.58 43.75 10.13
C ILE A 15 11.70 42.80 10.61
N TYR A 16 12.40 43.18 11.69
CA TYR A 16 13.41 42.32 12.32
C TYR A 16 12.77 41.41 13.37
N LEU A 17 12.79 40.12 13.11
CA LEU A 17 12.26 39.09 14.00
C LEU A 17 13.27 38.75 15.10
N THR A 18 12.77 38.54 16.32
CA THR A 18 13.51 37.92 17.43
C THR A 18 14.02 36.53 17.06
N GLU A 19 15.03 36.02 17.76
CA GLU A 19 15.52 34.64 17.54
C GLU A 19 14.38 33.60 17.63
N LYS A 20 13.48 33.78 18.60
CA LYS A 20 12.31 32.93 18.79
C LYS A 20 11.39 32.94 17.58
N GLU A 21 11.07 34.13 17.04
CA GLU A 21 10.22 34.27 15.87
C GLU A 21 10.86 33.70 14.61
N ARG A 22 12.18 33.92 14.41
CA ARG A 22 12.92 33.30 13.31
C ARG A 22 12.92 31.77 13.44
N THR A 23 13.17 31.25 14.64
CA THR A 23 13.17 29.80 14.92
C THR A 23 11.81 29.17 14.64
N ALA A 24 10.72 29.85 15.02
CA ALA A 24 9.35 29.39 14.72
C ALA A 24 9.07 29.27 13.21
N GLN A 25 9.83 29.96 12.35
CA GLN A 25 9.71 29.80 10.89
C GLN A 25 10.38 28.53 10.37
N LEU A 26 11.40 28.00 11.06
CA LEU A 26 12.10 26.77 10.67
C LEU A 26 11.46 25.50 11.22
N ILE A 27 10.64 25.61 12.27
CA ILE A 27 9.94 24.47 12.88
C ILE A 27 8.55 24.36 12.27
N LYS A 28 8.26 23.23 11.60
CA LYS A 28 6.98 23.00 10.92
C LYS A 28 6.32 21.69 11.35
N PRO A 29 4.99 21.61 11.38
CA PRO A 29 4.30 20.37 11.71
C PRO A 29 4.48 19.36 10.57
N ILE A 30 4.68 18.09 10.92
CA ILE A 30 4.89 17.00 9.95
C ILE A 30 3.82 15.91 10.11
N LEU A 31 3.34 15.39 8.99
CA LEU A 31 2.46 14.22 8.90
C LEU A 31 3.23 13.02 8.33
N ARG A 32 3.01 11.84 8.90
CA ARG A 32 3.39 10.55 8.31
C ARG A 32 2.21 9.96 7.56
N GLY A 33 2.43 8.93 6.74
CA GLY A 33 1.34 8.24 6.05
C GLY A 33 0.21 7.81 6.99
N ARG A 34 0.54 7.18 8.13
CA ARG A 34 -0.49 6.75 9.10
C ARG A 34 -1.30 7.89 9.74
N ASP A 35 -0.77 9.11 9.70
CA ASP A 35 -1.41 10.31 10.25
C ASP A 35 -2.44 10.89 9.25
N ILE A 36 -2.51 10.40 8.00
CA ILE A 36 -3.46 10.87 6.98
C ILE A 36 -4.65 9.91 6.94
N LYS A 37 -5.86 10.46 6.96
CA LYS A 37 -7.14 9.73 6.92
C LYS A 37 -7.98 10.16 5.73
N ARG A 38 -9.14 9.52 5.58
CA ARG A 38 -10.13 9.86 4.56
C ARG A 38 -10.70 11.27 4.81
N TYR A 39 -10.32 12.23 3.97
CA TYR A 39 -10.64 13.67 4.07
C TYR A 39 -10.05 14.43 5.27
N SER A 40 -9.27 13.79 6.14
CA SER A 40 -8.77 14.41 7.37
C SER A 40 -7.38 13.91 7.77
N TYR A 41 -6.90 14.34 8.94
CA TYR A 41 -5.60 13.95 9.47
C TYR A 41 -5.66 13.80 11.00
N GLU A 42 -4.73 13.03 11.55
CA GLU A 42 -4.50 12.86 12.98
C GLU A 42 -3.06 13.24 13.32
N TRP A 43 -2.82 14.53 13.60
CA TRP A 43 -1.47 15.00 13.84
C TRP A 43 -0.92 14.47 15.17
N ALA A 44 0.20 13.75 15.10
CA ALA A 44 0.80 13.09 16.25
C ALA A 44 1.68 14.01 17.13
N GLY A 45 1.53 15.33 17.05
CA GLY A 45 2.38 16.28 17.78
C GLY A 45 3.82 16.36 17.28
N LEU A 46 4.10 15.86 16.07
CA LEU A 46 5.44 15.79 15.51
C LEU A 46 5.81 17.03 14.71
N TRP A 47 7.09 17.38 14.77
CA TRP A 47 7.66 18.58 14.16
C TRP A 47 8.92 18.25 13.36
N ILE A 48 9.20 19.05 12.34
CA ILE A 48 10.43 19.01 11.55
C ILE A 48 11.16 20.35 11.64
N ILE A 49 12.49 20.30 11.73
CA ILE A 49 13.37 21.47 11.58
C ILE A 49 13.83 21.52 10.12
N LEU A 50 13.47 22.59 9.42
CA LEU A 50 13.77 22.80 8.01
C LEU A 50 15.20 23.30 7.78
N ALA A 51 16.19 22.48 8.14
CA ALA A 51 17.59 22.77 7.85
C ALA A 51 17.93 22.42 6.38
N LYS A 52 17.53 23.31 5.48
CA LYS A 52 17.72 23.22 4.02
C LYS A 52 19.19 23.22 3.58
N PHE A 53 19.42 23.11 2.27
CA PHE A 53 20.76 23.29 1.70
C PHE A 53 21.44 24.57 2.19
N ASP A 54 22.74 24.50 2.49
CA ASP A 54 23.57 25.59 3.01
C ASP A 54 23.23 26.07 4.42
N SER A 55 22.36 25.35 5.16
CA SER A 55 21.99 25.75 6.53
C SER A 55 23.16 25.79 7.51
N HIS A 56 24.21 24.99 7.25
CA HIS A 56 25.43 25.01 8.04
C HIS A 56 26.16 26.36 8.03
N LYS A 57 25.93 27.20 7.02
CA LYS A 57 26.57 28.52 6.89
C LYS A 57 26.00 29.57 7.84
N TYR A 58 24.78 29.38 8.33
CA TYR A 58 24.05 30.40 9.09
C TYR A 58 23.42 29.90 10.39
N LEU A 59 23.12 28.61 10.55
CA LEU A 59 22.39 28.10 11.73
C LEU A 59 23.10 28.41 13.04
N GLU A 60 24.42 28.26 13.12
CA GLU A 60 25.19 28.53 14.35
C GLU A 60 25.07 29.98 14.82
N LYS A 61 25.06 30.93 13.87
CA LYS A 61 25.05 32.36 14.17
C LYS A 61 23.63 32.92 14.33
N ASP A 62 22.73 32.55 13.42
CA ASP A 62 21.44 33.20 13.28
C ASP A 62 20.33 32.47 14.06
N TYR A 63 20.54 31.19 14.39
CA TYR A 63 19.61 30.29 15.07
C TYR A 63 20.30 29.43 16.16
N PRO A 64 20.97 30.04 17.15
CA PRO A 64 21.78 29.32 18.12
C PRO A 64 20.99 28.27 18.94
N ILE A 65 19.70 28.48 19.23
CA ILE A 65 18.86 27.46 19.89
C ILE A 65 18.74 26.19 19.02
N ILE A 66 18.43 26.34 17.73
CA ILE A 66 18.32 25.20 16.80
C ILE A 66 19.67 24.51 16.63
N TYR A 67 20.74 25.29 16.45
CA TYR A 67 22.08 24.74 16.33
C TYR A 67 22.48 23.93 17.57
N ASN A 68 22.31 24.48 18.77
CA ASN A 68 22.64 23.80 20.03
C ASN A 68 21.80 22.54 20.23
N HIS A 69 20.52 22.56 19.83
CA HIS A 69 19.68 21.36 19.85
C HIS A 69 20.20 20.28 18.88
N LEU A 70 20.50 20.64 17.63
CA LEU A 70 21.06 19.69 16.65
C LEU A 70 22.45 19.18 17.07
N LEU A 71 23.25 20.01 17.72
CA LEU A 71 24.59 19.67 18.21
C LEU A 71 24.57 18.52 19.23
N GLN A 72 23.52 18.43 20.07
CA GLN A 72 23.31 17.31 21.00
C GLN A 72 23.12 15.97 20.27
N HIS A 73 22.79 16.00 18.97
CA HIS A 73 22.57 14.83 18.12
C HIS A 73 23.65 14.68 17.05
N LYS A 74 24.73 15.46 17.10
CA LYS A 74 25.75 15.57 16.05
C LYS A 74 26.27 14.21 15.59
N ASP A 75 26.65 13.32 16.50
CA ASP A 75 27.22 12.01 16.14
C ASP A 75 26.24 11.17 15.30
N LYS A 76 24.97 11.13 15.69
CA LYS A 76 23.91 10.43 14.93
C LYS A 76 23.67 11.10 13.58
N LEU A 77 23.69 12.43 13.54
CA LEU A 77 23.47 13.20 12.31
C LEU A 77 24.65 13.02 11.32
N GLN A 78 25.89 13.03 11.82
CA GLN A 78 27.11 12.80 11.05
C GLN A 78 27.22 11.36 10.53
N ALA A 79 26.62 10.38 11.21
CA ALA A 79 26.62 8.98 10.81
C ALA A 79 25.71 8.66 9.61
N ARG A 80 24.87 9.60 9.14
CA ARG A 80 24.07 9.41 7.92
C ARG A 80 24.97 9.11 6.73
N GLY A 81 24.58 8.15 5.89
CA GLY A 81 25.40 7.73 4.74
C GLY A 81 25.77 8.91 3.83
N GLN A 82 24.84 9.84 3.67
CA GLN A 82 25.01 11.05 2.88
C GLN A 82 26.01 12.07 3.46
N CYS A 83 26.27 12.03 4.77
CA CYS A 83 27.32 12.82 5.41
C CYS A 83 28.68 12.12 5.40
N ARG A 84 28.71 10.78 5.20
CA ARG A 84 29.93 9.97 5.19
C ARG A 84 30.49 9.66 3.81
N TYR A 85 29.65 9.59 2.78
CA TYR A 85 30.07 9.10 1.47
C TYR A 85 29.83 10.14 0.36
N ALA A 86 30.89 10.38 -0.41
CA ALA A 86 30.84 11.18 -1.63
C ALA A 86 30.21 10.40 -2.80
N ARG A 87 29.50 11.09 -3.69
CA ARG A 87 28.90 10.45 -4.87
C ARG A 87 30.01 10.09 -5.86
N GLY A 88 30.17 8.80 -6.17
CA GLY A 88 31.16 8.33 -7.13
C GLY A 88 32.62 8.52 -6.71
N ASN A 89 32.92 8.43 -5.40
CA ASN A 89 34.27 8.55 -4.82
C ASN A 89 35.01 9.88 -5.09
N LYS A 90 34.34 10.92 -5.60
CA LYS A 90 34.93 12.25 -5.79
C LYS A 90 34.73 13.09 -4.53
N VAL A 91 35.77 13.19 -3.71
CA VAL A 91 35.79 14.06 -2.52
C VAL A 91 36.03 15.50 -2.95
N ASP A 92 35.12 16.40 -2.61
CA ASP A 92 35.27 17.84 -2.83
C ASP A 92 35.89 18.48 -1.58
N THR A 93 37.21 18.67 -1.61
CA THR A 93 37.97 19.23 -0.48
C THR A 93 37.67 20.71 -0.22
N GLY A 94 36.98 21.41 -1.12
CA GLY A 94 36.62 22.83 -0.96
C GLY A 94 35.41 23.09 -0.07
N LYS A 95 34.60 22.07 0.26
CA LYS A 95 33.35 22.22 1.01
C LYS A 95 33.49 22.22 2.53
N GLY A 96 34.63 21.80 3.08
CA GLY A 96 34.85 21.74 4.52
C GLY A 96 34.15 20.60 5.27
N TYR A 97 33.60 19.60 4.55
CA TYR A 97 33.05 18.36 5.11
C TYR A 97 33.20 17.19 4.12
N LEU A 98 33.14 15.95 4.62
CA LEU A 98 33.62 14.76 3.91
C LEU A 98 32.60 14.15 2.92
N GLY A 99 31.31 14.15 3.26
CA GLY A 99 30.25 13.55 2.45
C GLY A 99 29.60 14.51 1.44
N GLN A 100 28.49 14.05 0.86
CA GLN A 100 27.66 14.86 -0.04
C GLN A 100 26.92 16.00 0.70
N HIS A 101 26.64 15.83 1.99
CA HIS A 101 25.81 16.72 2.80
C HIS A 101 26.50 17.10 4.11
N HIS A 102 26.34 18.35 4.55
CA HIS A 102 26.75 18.73 5.91
C HIS A 102 25.78 18.12 6.93
N TRP A 103 26.26 17.76 8.12
CA TRP A 103 25.44 17.04 9.13
C TRP A 103 24.23 17.82 9.65
N LEU A 104 24.32 19.15 9.61
CA LEU A 104 23.23 20.08 9.91
C LEU A 104 22.12 20.09 8.84
N GLU A 105 22.36 19.59 7.63
CA GLU A 105 21.41 19.68 6.52
C GLU A 105 20.51 18.44 6.45
N LEU A 106 19.26 18.65 6.04
CA LEU A 106 18.35 17.57 5.68
C LEU A 106 18.88 16.79 4.48
N ASP A 107 18.65 15.48 4.46
CA ASP A 107 19.05 14.62 3.35
C ASP A 107 18.42 15.09 2.03
N ASN A 108 19.13 14.84 0.92
CA ASN A 108 18.82 15.37 -0.42
C ASN A 108 18.93 16.90 -0.58
N ASN A 109 19.39 17.65 0.44
CA ASN A 109 19.67 19.09 0.38
C ASN A 109 18.53 19.89 -0.28
N PRO A 110 17.32 19.86 0.32
CA PRO A 110 16.18 20.54 -0.26
C PRO A 110 16.47 22.04 -0.36
N LYS A 111 16.08 22.64 -1.49
CA LYS A 111 16.17 24.08 -1.73
C LYS A 111 14.82 24.74 -1.42
N ASP A 112 14.82 26.06 -1.31
CA ASP A 112 13.59 26.84 -1.08
C ASP A 112 12.51 26.57 -2.12
N SER A 113 12.87 26.40 -3.39
CA SER A 113 11.90 26.07 -4.45
C SER A 113 11.12 24.77 -4.17
N TYR A 114 11.77 23.78 -3.57
CA TYR A 114 11.12 22.53 -3.18
C TYR A 114 10.31 22.69 -1.90
N LEU A 115 10.88 23.33 -0.87
CA LEU A 115 10.20 23.53 0.42
C LEU A 115 8.97 24.43 0.30
N ASN A 116 8.97 25.37 -0.65
CA ASN A 116 7.84 26.27 -0.91
C ASN A 116 6.64 25.53 -1.53
N GLU A 117 6.80 24.33 -2.09
CA GLU A 117 5.65 23.53 -2.54
C GLU A 117 4.81 23.03 -1.36
N PHE A 118 5.40 22.82 -0.19
CA PHE A 118 4.66 22.47 1.03
C PHE A 118 3.88 23.66 1.59
N ALA A 119 4.28 24.89 1.28
CA ALA A 119 3.61 26.10 1.76
C ALA A 119 2.45 26.56 0.86
N LYS A 120 2.03 25.72 -0.10
CA LYS A 120 0.87 25.94 -0.97
C LYS A 120 -0.29 25.03 -0.56
N PRO A 121 -1.54 25.41 -0.87
CA PRO A 121 -2.65 24.47 -0.84
C PRO A 121 -2.31 23.22 -1.63
N LYS A 122 -2.51 22.06 -1.00
CA LYS A 122 -2.07 20.77 -1.55
C LYS A 122 -2.90 19.63 -0.98
N ILE A 123 -2.96 18.53 -1.71
CA ILE A 123 -3.49 17.27 -1.20
C ILE A 123 -2.32 16.44 -0.68
N VAL A 124 -2.37 16.02 0.57
CA VAL A 124 -1.42 15.09 1.20
C VAL A 124 -2.04 13.69 1.19
N TYR A 125 -1.28 12.66 0.82
CA TYR A 125 -1.80 11.30 0.74
C TYR A 125 -0.83 10.22 1.23
N SER A 126 -1.41 9.13 1.73
CA SER A 126 -0.71 7.92 2.15
C SER A 126 -0.43 7.01 0.97
N GLU A 127 0.76 6.44 0.94
CA GLU A 127 1.13 5.54 -0.15
C GLU A 127 0.54 4.13 0.00
N ILE A 128 0.55 3.54 1.21
CA ILE A 128 0.01 2.20 1.46
C ILE A 128 -1.30 2.34 2.23
N VAL A 129 -2.40 1.89 1.63
CA VAL A 129 -3.73 2.11 2.17
C VAL A 129 -4.65 0.90 1.98
N ARG A 130 -5.77 0.88 2.69
CA ARG A 130 -6.91 -0.04 2.46
C ARG A 130 -8.14 0.67 1.90
N GLU A 131 -8.16 1.99 2.00
CA GLU A 131 -9.18 2.90 1.50
C GLU A 131 -8.51 4.22 1.08
N PRO A 132 -9.13 5.06 0.24
CA PRO A 132 -8.57 6.36 -0.12
C PRO A 132 -8.25 7.22 1.12
N GLN A 133 -6.99 7.60 1.28
CA GLN A 133 -6.52 8.47 2.36
C GLN A 133 -5.85 9.71 1.76
N PHE A 134 -6.69 10.69 1.44
CA PHE A 134 -6.27 11.98 0.92
C PHE A 134 -6.81 13.09 1.83
N TYR A 135 -5.95 14.05 2.14
CA TYR A 135 -6.27 15.20 2.98
C TYR A 135 -5.92 16.48 2.22
N LEU A 136 -6.87 17.41 2.12
CA LEU A 136 -6.62 18.74 1.56
C LEU A 136 -6.08 19.67 2.64
N ASP A 137 -4.79 19.95 2.60
CA ASP A 137 -4.12 20.94 3.42
C ASP A 137 -4.21 22.30 2.73
N ASN A 138 -5.05 23.17 3.27
CA ASN A 138 -5.18 24.55 2.81
C ASN A 138 -4.60 25.54 3.84
N GLY A 139 -3.76 25.05 4.75
CA GLY A 139 -3.13 25.84 5.80
C GLY A 139 -4.07 26.17 6.96
N GLU A 140 -5.18 25.44 7.11
CA GLU A 140 -6.15 25.66 8.18
C GLU A 140 -5.64 25.26 9.56
N PHE A 141 -4.62 24.42 9.62
CA PHE A 141 -4.03 24.03 10.89
C PHE A 141 -3.38 25.24 11.57
N LYS A 142 -3.53 25.36 12.89
CA LYS A 142 -3.10 26.54 13.67
C LYS A 142 -1.61 26.89 13.55
N PHE A 143 -0.78 25.96 13.09
CA PHE A 143 0.66 26.17 12.84
C PHE A 143 1.02 26.25 11.35
N GLY A 144 0.02 26.45 10.50
CA GLY A 144 0.12 26.53 9.04
C GLY A 144 0.16 25.16 8.38
N TYR A 145 0.68 25.13 7.16
CA TYR A 145 0.77 23.94 6.33
C TYR A 145 1.63 22.82 6.93
N PHE A 146 1.19 21.58 6.69
CA PHE A 146 1.95 20.38 7.05
C PHE A 146 3.05 20.06 6.03
N TYR A 147 4.12 19.47 6.54
CA TYR A 147 5.16 18.81 5.76
C TYR A 147 4.92 17.30 5.74
N ALA A 148 5.34 16.64 4.67
CA ALA A 148 5.14 15.20 4.48
C ALA A 148 6.43 14.44 4.84
N GLU A 149 6.31 13.42 5.69
CA GLU A 149 7.36 12.43 5.94
C GLU A 149 7.44 11.44 4.77
N ALA A 150 8.54 10.67 4.64
CA ALA A 150 8.81 9.77 3.52
C ALA A 150 7.73 8.69 3.24
N THR A 151 6.83 8.42 4.20
CA THR A 151 5.67 7.54 4.03
C THR A 151 4.42 8.23 3.45
N SER A 152 4.52 9.51 3.12
CA SER A 152 3.45 10.35 2.59
C SER A 152 3.92 11.22 1.42
N PHE A 153 2.98 11.63 0.59
CA PHE A 153 3.25 12.37 -0.64
C PHE A 153 2.31 13.56 -0.76
N ILE A 154 2.68 14.55 -1.59
CA ILE A 154 1.85 15.72 -1.86
C ILE A 154 1.50 15.83 -3.34
N LEU A 155 0.30 16.34 -3.62
CA LEU A 155 -0.15 16.82 -4.93
C LEU A 155 -0.42 18.32 -4.80
N SER A 156 0.40 19.13 -5.47
CA SER A 156 0.17 20.57 -5.59
C SER A 156 -0.26 20.93 -7.01
N GLY A 157 -1.15 21.91 -7.14
CA GLY A 157 -1.55 22.44 -8.44
C GLY A 157 -0.38 23.15 -9.11
N ASN A 158 -0.03 22.74 -10.33
CA ASN A 158 0.91 23.50 -11.17
C ASN A 158 0.14 24.53 -12.03
N LYS A 159 0.88 25.38 -12.75
CA LYS A 159 0.31 26.43 -13.63
C LYS A 159 -0.70 25.93 -14.70
N ASN A 160 -0.64 24.65 -15.04
CA ASN A 160 -1.49 24.00 -16.04
C ASN A 160 -2.72 23.33 -15.43
N PHE A 161 -2.75 23.11 -14.11
CA PHE A 161 -3.93 22.61 -13.42
C PHE A 161 -4.92 23.77 -13.26
N LYS A 162 -6.07 23.67 -13.93
CA LYS A 162 -7.08 24.74 -13.99
C LYS A 162 -8.27 24.52 -13.07
N SER A 163 -8.38 23.31 -12.52
CA SER A 163 -9.43 22.96 -11.57
C SER A 163 -9.00 23.20 -10.12
N SER A 164 -9.96 23.18 -9.23
CA SER A 164 -9.84 23.22 -7.77
C SER A 164 -9.23 21.92 -7.23
N LEU A 165 -8.56 22.01 -6.09
CA LEU A 165 -8.08 20.82 -5.38
C LEU A 165 -9.23 20.06 -4.75
N GLU A 166 -10.33 20.73 -4.41
CA GLU A 166 -11.57 20.15 -3.92
C GLU A 166 -12.19 19.20 -4.95
N TYR A 167 -12.25 19.60 -6.22
CA TYR A 167 -12.70 18.71 -7.29
C TYR A 167 -11.83 17.46 -7.39
N LEU A 168 -10.50 17.62 -7.41
CA LEU A 168 -9.57 16.49 -7.44
C LEU A 168 -9.70 15.59 -6.21
N LEU A 169 -9.85 16.19 -5.02
CA LEU A 169 -10.06 15.47 -3.77
C LEU A 169 -11.36 14.65 -3.81
N GLY A 170 -12.43 15.22 -4.36
CA GLY A 170 -13.71 14.54 -4.55
C GLY A 170 -13.58 13.33 -5.48
N LEU A 171 -12.93 13.51 -6.63
CA LEU A 171 -12.64 12.41 -7.54
C LEU A 171 -11.83 11.30 -6.87
N LEU A 172 -10.71 11.64 -6.21
CA LEU A 172 -9.80 10.67 -5.59
C LEU A 172 -10.46 9.81 -4.50
N HIS A 173 -11.55 10.28 -3.89
CA HIS A 173 -12.32 9.53 -2.90
C HIS A 173 -13.57 8.84 -3.45
N SER A 174 -13.93 9.10 -4.71
CA SER A 174 -15.10 8.46 -5.32
C SER A 174 -14.89 6.96 -5.48
N LYS A 175 -16.00 6.20 -5.45
CA LYS A 175 -15.98 4.77 -5.73
C LYS A 175 -15.42 4.47 -7.11
N LEU A 176 -15.80 5.25 -8.13
CA LEU A 176 -15.31 5.06 -9.49
C LEU A 176 -13.79 5.19 -9.57
N CYS A 177 -13.21 6.28 -9.07
CA CYS A 177 -11.77 6.46 -9.14
C CYS A 177 -11.03 5.45 -8.27
N THR A 178 -11.58 5.08 -7.11
CA THR A 178 -11.00 4.05 -6.24
C THR A 178 -10.97 2.70 -6.94
N PHE A 179 -12.09 2.30 -7.54
CA PHE A 179 -12.20 1.10 -8.35
C PHE A 179 -11.21 1.13 -9.51
N ALA A 180 -11.26 2.17 -10.34
CA ALA A 180 -10.37 2.32 -11.49
C ALA A 180 -8.90 2.25 -11.05
N PHE A 181 -8.51 2.95 -9.98
CA PHE A 181 -7.15 2.92 -9.46
C PHE A 181 -6.72 1.51 -9.04
N LYS A 182 -7.56 0.80 -8.28
CA LYS A 182 -7.24 -0.55 -7.80
C LYS A 182 -7.12 -1.55 -8.97
N GLU A 183 -8.03 -1.49 -9.92
CA GLU A 183 -8.07 -2.43 -11.05
C GLU A 183 -6.96 -2.17 -12.06
N PHE A 184 -6.70 -0.91 -12.40
CA PHE A 184 -5.87 -0.58 -13.57
C PHE A 184 -4.52 0.05 -13.23
N TYR A 185 -4.37 0.67 -12.04
CA TYR A 185 -3.21 1.53 -11.75
C TYR A 185 -2.37 1.03 -10.59
N ALA A 186 -2.93 0.38 -9.57
CA ALA A 186 -2.20 0.03 -8.34
C ALA A 186 -1.01 -0.92 -8.57
N GLY A 187 -1.00 -1.65 -9.69
CA GLY A 187 0.06 -2.60 -10.03
C GLY A 187 0.07 -3.84 -9.12
N GLY A 188 -1.11 -4.24 -8.63
CA GLY A 188 -1.34 -5.37 -7.72
C GLY A 188 -1.79 -4.95 -6.31
N GLY A 189 -2.45 -5.89 -5.61
CA GLY A 189 -2.89 -5.71 -4.22
C GLY A 189 -1.78 -5.95 -3.19
N LEU A 190 -2.00 -5.48 -1.97
CA LEU A 190 -1.18 -5.71 -0.77
C LEU A 190 -2.02 -6.42 0.30
N GLY A 191 -1.75 -7.70 0.53
CA GLY A 191 -2.61 -8.54 1.37
C GLY A 191 -4.00 -8.71 0.77
N GLU A 192 -5.03 -8.84 1.60
CA GLU A 192 -6.41 -9.09 1.15
C GLU A 192 -7.09 -7.85 0.54
N SER A 193 -6.88 -6.66 1.12
CA SER A 193 -7.61 -5.45 0.73
C SER A 193 -6.75 -4.21 0.51
N GLY A 194 -5.45 -4.28 0.83
CA GLY A 194 -4.54 -3.15 0.70
C GLY A 194 -4.13 -2.90 -0.75
N TYR A 195 -3.70 -1.68 -1.04
CA TYR A 195 -3.12 -1.29 -2.33
C TYR A 195 -2.20 -0.07 -2.15
N ARG A 196 -1.44 0.26 -3.20
CA ARG A 196 -0.41 1.30 -3.14
C ARG A 196 -0.65 2.44 -4.12
N TYR A 197 -0.81 3.67 -3.62
CA TYR A 197 -0.80 4.89 -4.43
C TYR A 197 0.63 5.28 -4.81
N LYS A 198 1.14 4.73 -5.92
CA LYS A 198 2.43 5.18 -6.47
C LYS A 198 2.23 6.45 -7.29
N LYS A 199 3.11 7.43 -7.07
CA LYS A 199 3.15 8.69 -7.83
C LYS A 199 3.03 8.48 -9.34
N ALA A 200 3.87 7.60 -9.91
CA ALA A 200 3.92 7.36 -11.36
C ALA A 200 2.60 6.85 -11.94
N PHE A 201 1.74 6.24 -11.12
CA PHE A 201 0.44 5.73 -11.55
C PHE A 201 -0.68 6.76 -11.36
N LEU A 202 -0.63 7.55 -10.28
CA LEU A 202 -1.53 8.68 -10.08
C LEU A 202 -1.38 9.74 -11.18
N GLU A 203 -0.17 9.96 -11.70
CA GLU A 203 0.08 10.88 -12.82
C GLU A 203 -0.63 10.46 -14.12
N ASN A 204 -1.04 9.19 -14.24
CA ASN A 204 -1.76 8.65 -15.40
C ASN A 204 -3.27 8.57 -15.19
N LEU A 205 -3.79 8.97 -14.02
CA LEU A 205 -5.23 8.91 -13.74
C LEU A 205 -5.98 9.93 -14.63
N PRO A 206 -6.97 9.50 -15.42
CA PRO A 206 -7.72 10.39 -16.28
C PRO A 206 -8.66 11.27 -15.45
N ILE A 207 -8.40 12.57 -15.45
CA ILE A 207 -9.23 13.58 -14.78
C ILE A 207 -10.11 14.27 -15.82
N PRO A 208 -11.45 14.17 -15.74
CA PRO A 208 -12.35 14.84 -16.67
C PRO A 208 -12.21 16.35 -16.58
N LYS A 209 -12.30 17.02 -17.72
CA LYS A 209 -12.46 18.47 -17.77
C LYS A 209 -13.92 18.79 -17.51
N ILE A 210 -14.15 19.71 -16.58
CA ILE A 210 -15.49 20.14 -16.19
C ILE A 210 -15.66 21.64 -16.41
N THR A 211 -16.91 22.06 -16.52
CA THR A 211 -17.27 23.49 -16.53
C THR A 211 -17.12 24.10 -15.14
N GLN A 212 -17.03 25.43 -15.06
CA GLN A 212 -16.95 26.15 -13.79
C GLN A 212 -18.18 25.91 -12.89
N SER A 213 -19.36 25.71 -13.48
CA SER A 213 -20.59 25.40 -12.73
C SER A 213 -20.51 24.02 -12.07
N GLN A 214 -20.11 23.00 -12.84
CA GLN A 214 -19.91 21.65 -12.30
C GLN A 214 -18.83 21.65 -11.21
N GLU A 215 -17.74 22.40 -11.42
CA GLU A 215 -16.68 22.53 -10.44
C GLU A 215 -17.14 23.16 -9.14
N ALA A 216 -17.99 24.18 -9.21
CA ALA A 216 -18.59 24.79 -8.02
C ALA A 216 -19.47 23.80 -7.25
N GLU A 217 -20.23 22.94 -7.94
CA GLU A 217 -21.02 21.88 -7.31
C GLU A 217 -20.14 20.83 -6.62
N PHE A 218 -19.08 20.35 -7.28
CA PHE A 218 -18.10 19.43 -6.69
C PHE A 218 -17.43 20.05 -5.46
N SER A 219 -17.00 21.31 -5.57
CA SER A 219 -16.38 22.02 -4.45
C SER A 219 -17.34 22.17 -3.27
N LYS A 220 -18.62 22.44 -3.52
CA LYS A 220 -19.64 22.59 -2.47
C LYS A 220 -19.85 21.28 -1.71
N ILE A 221 -19.99 20.15 -2.42
CA ILE A 221 -20.23 18.86 -1.77
C ILE A 221 -18.98 18.36 -1.02
N VAL A 222 -17.80 18.52 -1.60
CA VAL A 222 -16.53 18.13 -0.96
C VAL A 222 -16.28 18.96 0.30
N ASN A 223 -16.53 20.28 0.25
CA ASN A 223 -16.43 21.12 1.43
C ASN A 223 -17.45 20.72 2.51
N ALA A 224 -18.69 20.35 2.14
CA ALA A 224 -19.66 19.85 3.10
C ALA A 224 -19.20 18.54 3.78
N ILE A 225 -18.58 17.62 3.03
CA ILE A 225 -17.97 16.39 3.57
C ILE A 225 -16.86 16.73 4.57
N ILE A 226 -15.93 17.61 4.20
CA ILE A 226 -14.82 18.02 5.07
C ILE A 226 -15.34 18.65 6.37
N GLN A 227 -16.34 19.53 6.30
CA GLN A 227 -16.92 20.16 7.48
C GLN A 227 -17.64 19.15 8.38
N CYS A 228 -18.38 18.20 7.79
CA CYS A 228 -19.02 17.13 8.54
C CYS A 228 -18.00 16.26 9.27
N LYS A 229 -16.87 15.91 8.63
CA LYS A 229 -15.76 15.20 9.26
C LYS A 229 -15.15 15.98 10.43
N LYS A 230 -14.89 17.27 10.26
CA LYS A 230 -14.36 18.15 11.33
C LYS A 230 -15.31 18.22 12.53
N SER A 231 -16.62 18.32 12.28
CA SER A 231 -17.65 18.30 13.34
C SER A 231 -17.62 17.00 14.14
N LEU A 232 -17.54 15.86 13.45
CA LEU A 232 -17.46 14.53 14.08
C LEU A 232 -16.20 14.38 14.95
N GLU A 233 -15.06 14.89 14.50
CA GLU A 233 -13.80 14.89 15.27
C GLU A 233 -13.90 15.75 16.54
N ASN A 234 -14.47 16.95 16.44
CA ASN A 234 -14.68 17.83 17.59
C ASN A 234 -15.65 17.20 18.61
N PHE A 235 -16.76 16.61 18.15
CA PHE A 235 -17.71 15.92 19.04
C PHE A 235 -17.04 14.78 19.81
N ASN A 236 -16.17 13.98 19.17
CA ASN A 236 -15.44 12.92 19.86
C ASN A 236 -14.47 13.47 20.92
N ASN A 237 -13.82 14.61 20.66
CA ASN A 237 -12.91 15.26 21.60
C ASN A 237 -13.64 15.92 22.79
N GLU A 238 -14.85 16.45 22.57
CA GLU A 238 -15.67 17.07 23.63
C GLU A 238 -16.35 16.04 24.54
N VAL A 239 -16.82 14.91 23.97
CA VAL A 239 -17.55 13.87 24.72
C VAL A 239 -16.61 12.86 25.40
N TYR A 240 -15.40 12.63 24.86
CA TYR A 240 -14.41 11.72 25.43
C TYR A 240 -13.01 12.35 25.55
N PRO A 241 -12.82 13.37 26.41
CA PRO A 241 -11.53 14.06 26.55
C PRO A 241 -10.40 13.18 27.13
N HIS A 242 -10.70 11.99 27.66
CA HIS A 242 -9.74 11.15 28.40
C HIS A 242 -9.07 10.01 27.61
N TYR A 243 -9.33 9.84 26.31
CA TYR A 243 -8.68 8.78 25.51
C TYR A 243 -7.44 9.23 24.71
N ASN A 244 -7.06 10.52 24.76
CA ASN A 244 -5.85 11.05 24.11
C ASN A 244 -4.73 11.46 25.09
N THR A 245 -4.81 11.06 26.36
CA THR A 245 -3.69 11.24 27.30
C THR A 245 -2.76 10.03 27.18
N ILE A 246 -1.62 10.23 26.51
CA ILE A 246 -0.30 9.51 26.51
C ILE A 246 0.25 9.70 25.08
N LYS A 247 1.11 10.67 24.76
CA LYS A 247 2.47 10.87 25.29
C LYS A 247 2.88 12.35 25.20
N THR A 248 2.66 13.11 26.26
CA THR A 248 3.54 14.23 26.58
C THR A 248 4.39 13.76 27.75
N HIS A 249 5.67 13.52 27.52
CA HIS A 249 6.61 13.52 28.63
C HIS A 249 6.62 14.94 29.20
N GLU A 250 5.96 15.13 30.33
CA GLU A 250 6.09 16.32 31.15
C GLU A 250 7.55 16.44 31.58
N VAL A 251 8.23 17.43 31.01
CA VAL A 251 9.37 18.06 31.66
C VAL A 251 8.77 18.93 32.76
N GLN A 252 9.10 18.61 34.01
CA GLN A 252 8.78 19.43 35.17
C GLN A 252 9.34 20.85 34.99
N THR A 253 8.47 21.86 34.99
CA THR A 253 8.83 23.21 35.44
C THR A 253 7.65 23.88 36.15
N SER A 254 7.74 23.85 37.47
CA SER A 254 7.38 24.88 38.47
C SER A 254 6.08 25.72 38.31
N LYS A 255 5.19 25.51 39.30
CA LYS A 255 4.33 26.49 39.98
C LYS A 255 4.63 27.97 39.70
N ALA A 256 3.60 28.73 39.31
CA ALA A 256 3.13 29.93 40.03
C ALA A 256 1.88 30.53 39.34
N LEU A 257 1.07 31.22 40.13
CA LEU A 257 -0.04 32.13 39.76
C LEU A 257 -1.45 31.51 39.67
N SER A 258 -1.93 31.02 40.82
CA SER A 258 -3.33 31.15 41.20
C SER A 258 -3.58 32.54 41.78
N GLY A 259 -4.61 33.23 41.33
CA GLY A 259 -5.16 34.35 42.10
C GLY A 259 -5.91 35.39 41.28
N TRP A 260 -7.11 35.07 40.81
CA TRP A 260 -8.21 36.04 40.67
C TRP A 260 -9.52 35.27 40.87
N GLY A 261 -10.15 35.46 42.02
CA GLY A 261 -11.52 35.03 42.27
C GLY A 261 -12.49 36.08 41.73
N ILE A 262 -13.56 35.63 41.07
CA ILE A 262 -14.81 36.37 40.89
C ILE A 262 -15.97 35.35 40.91
N ASP A 263 -17.04 35.79 41.58
CA ASP A 263 -18.24 35.11 42.05
C ASP A 263 -19.07 34.31 41.04
N LYS A 264 -19.74 33.29 41.56
CA LYS A 264 -20.92 32.67 40.93
C LYS A 264 -22.12 33.60 41.12
N GLY A 265 -22.57 34.22 40.04
CA GLY A 265 -23.87 34.90 39.94
C GLY A 265 -24.86 34.08 39.12
N GLU A 266 -26.03 33.83 39.70
CA GLU A 266 -27.20 33.21 39.06
C GLU A 266 -27.86 34.15 38.03
N GLY A 267 -28.47 33.55 36.99
CA GLY A 267 -29.70 34.05 36.38
C GLY A 267 -29.58 35.06 35.24
N ALA A 268 -29.63 34.57 33.99
CA ALA A 268 -30.27 35.30 32.88
C ALA A 268 -30.74 34.31 31.81
N THR A 269 -32.05 34.06 31.79
CA THR A 269 -32.77 33.38 30.70
C THR A 269 -32.85 34.29 29.48
N SER A 270 -32.33 33.86 28.34
CA SER A 270 -32.65 34.44 27.02
C SER A 270 -32.85 33.31 26.00
N PRO A 271 -33.90 33.36 25.17
CA PRO A 271 -34.29 32.27 24.29
C PRO A 271 -33.47 32.34 22.99
N ASN A 272 -32.38 31.59 22.94
CA ASN A 272 -31.78 31.22 21.65
C ASN A 272 -32.05 29.72 21.45
N SER A 273 -33.07 29.43 20.66
CA SER A 273 -33.24 28.12 20.03
C SER A 273 -32.12 27.92 19.01
N ASN A 274 -30.92 27.62 19.49
CA ASN A 274 -29.95 26.90 18.67
C ASN A 274 -30.52 25.50 18.45
N PRO A 275 -30.62 25.00 17.22
CA PRO A 275 -30.99 23.61 17.00
C PRO A 275 -30.02 22.72 17.80
N SER A 276 -30.58 21.79 18.57
CA SER A 276 -29.80 20.80 19.32
C SER A 276 -28.75 20.18 18.37
N PRO A 277 -27.49 20.03 18.79
CA PRO A 277 -26.47 19.43 17.94
C PRO A 277 -26.94 18.03 17.51
N LEU A 278 -26.93 17.77 16.20
CA LEU A 278 -27.26 16.47 15.62
C LEU A 278 -26.49 15.36 16.34
N SER A 279 -27.16 14.25 16.61
CA SER A 279 -26.52 13.09 17.23
C SER A 279 -25.38 12.57 16.33
N LYS A 280 -24.41 11.85 16.92
CA LYS A 280 -23.31 11.24 16.17
C LYS A 280 -23.81 10.32 15.04
N GLU A 281 -24.95 9.67 15.24
CA GLU A 281 -25.60 8.81 14.26
C GLU A 281 -26.16 9.62 13.08
N GLU A 282 -26.84 10.74 13.36
CA GLU A 282 -27.36 11.66 12.33
C GLU A 282 -26.23 12.32 11.52
N GLN A 283 -25.13 12.69 12.18
CA GLN A 283 -23.94 13.23 11.49
C GLN A 283 -23.28 12.18 10.58
N ASN A 284 -23.16 10.93 11.05
CA ASN A 284 -22.64 9.84 10.21
C ASN A 284 -23.56 9.51 9.04
N ALA A 285 -24.89 9.55 9.23
CA ALA A 285 -25.85 9.38 8.16
C ALA A 285 -25.75 10.52 7.12
N THR A 286 -25.60 11.76 7.58
CA THR A 286 -25.39 12.93 6.73
C THR A 286 -24.11 12.80 5.91
N LEU A 287 -23.01 12.38 6.54
CA LEU A 287 -21.74 12.14 5.84
C LEU A 287 -21.91 11.09 4.73
N LYS A 288 -22.60 9.98 5.02
CA LYS A 288 -22.85 8.91 4.05
C LYS A 288 -23.73 9.37 2.89
N ASP A 289 -24.72 10.22 3.12
CA ASP A 289 -25.54 10.86 2.06
C ASP A 289 -24.66 11.74 1.16
N LEU A 290 -23.84 12.62 1.75
CA LEU A 290 -22.96 13.50 1.00
C LEU A 290 -21.95 12.72 0.14
N GLU A 291 -21.34 11.66 0.69
CA GLU A 291 -20.42 10.80 -0.06
C GLU A 291 -21.14 10.05 -1.19
N SER A 292 -22.38 9.58 -0.95
CA SER A 292 -23.18 8.90 -1.98
C SER A 292 -23.58 9.84 -3.11
N ARG A 293 -23.94 11.09 -2.79
CA ARG A 293 -24.21 12.14 -3.77
C ARG A 293 -22.97 12.52 -4.56
N LEU A 294 -21.80 12.58 -3.92
CA LEU A 294 -20.52 12.79 -4.61
C LEU A 294 -20.27 11.64 -5.60
N ASP A 295 -20.47 10.39 -5.18
CA ASP A 295 -20.35 9.23 -6.07
C ASP A 295 -21.30 9.35 -7.28
N SER A 296 -22.57 9.70 -7.06
CA SER A 296 -23.53 9.92 -8.16
C SER A 296 -23.09 11.03 -9.12
N MET A 297 -22.54 12.14 -8.62
CA MET A 297 -22.00 13.21 -9.45
C MET A 297 -20.81 12.72 -10.29
N VAL A 298 -19.92 11.91 -9.70
CA VAL A 298 -18.80 11.31 -10.43
C VAL A 298 -19.29 10.30 -11.46
N PHE A 299 -20.25 9.43 -11.15
CA PHE A 299 -20.81 8.50 -12.12
C PHE A 299 -21.44 9.22 -13.32
N SER A 300 -22.24 10.26 -13.06
CA SER A 300 -22.83 11.09 -14.10
C SER A 300 -21.78 11.80 -14.95
N LEU A 301 -20.70 12.28 -14.34
CA LEU A 301 -19.60 12.93 -15.04
C LEU A 301 -18.91 12.02 -16.06
N TYR A 302 -18.83 10.73 -15.76
CA TYR A 302 -18.25 9.72 -16.65
C TYR A 302 -19.31 9.03 -17.53
N GLY A 303 -20.60 9.39 -17.41
CA GLY A 303 -21.69 8.88 -18.23
C GLY A 303 -22.08 7.42 -17.93
N LEU A 304 -21.90 6.95 -16.69
CA LEU A 304 -22.19 5.56 -16.34
C LEU A 304 -23.70 5.28 -16.23
N ASN A 305 -24.10 4.10 -16.68
CA ASN A 305 -25.45 3.56 -16.49
C ASN A 305 -25.59 2.75 -15.19
N ASP A 306 -26.81 2.34 -14.84
CA ASP A 306 -27.10 1.65 -13.58
C ASP A 306 -26.38 0.29 -13.43
N GLU A 307 -26.19 -0.45 -14.53
CA GLU A 307 -25.49 -1.73 -14.50
C GLU A 307 -23.99 -1.53 -14.22
N GLU A 308 -23.37 -0.54 -14.85
CA GLU A 308 -21.97 -0.17 -14.62
C GLU A 308 -21.75 0.35 -13.20
N ILE A 309 -22.66 1.20 -12.70
CA ILE A 309 -22.63 1.70 -11.33
C ILE A 309 -22.72 0.54 -10.33
N LYS A 310 -23.62 -0.43 -10.58
CA LYS A 310 -23.78 -1.62 -9.74
C LYS A 310 -22.51 -2.47 -9.71
N LEU A 311 -21.87 -2.65 -10.86
CA LEU A 311 -20.61 -3.41 -10.97
C LEU A 311 -19.48 -2.75 -10.15
N ILE A 312 -19.34 -1.44 -10.26
CA ILE A 312 -18.33 -0.68 -9.49
C ILE A 312 -18.64 -0.68 -8.00
N SER A 313 -19.91 -0.47 -7.65
CA SER A 313 -20.35 -0.35 -6.25
C SER A 313 -20.26 -1.66 -5.49
N ASN A 314 -20.35 -2.80 -6.17
CA ASN A 314 -20.24 -4.14 -5.58
C ASN A 314 -18.79 -4.64 -5.44
N GLY A 315 -17.78 -3.80 -5.74
CA GLY A 315 -16.40 -4.10 -5.43
C GLY A 315 -15.73 -5.12 -6.35
N GLY A 316 -16.23 -5.32 -7.57
CA GLY A 316 -15.55 -6.14 -8.55
C GLY A 316 -16.36 -6.42 -9.81
N GLY A 317 -15.80 -6.03 -10.94
CA GLY A 317 -15.87 -6.89 -12.10
C GLY A 317 -14.43 -7.05 -12.57
N GLY A 318 -13.94 -8.28 -12.69
CA GLY A 318 -12.58 -8.53 -13.17
C GLY A 318 -12.37 -8.08 -14.63
N LYS A 319 -11.60 -8.84 -15.40
CA LYS A 319 -11.26 -8.57 -16.82
C LYS A 319 -12.47 -8.25 -17.73
N TYR A 320 -13.67 -8.67 -17.35
CA TYR A 320 -14.92 -8.41 -18.07
C TYR A 320 -15.34 -6.93 -18.05
N SER A 321 -14.98 -6.16 -17.01
CA SER A 321 -15.37 -4.74 -16.89
C SER A 321 -14.72 -3.86 -17.95
N LEU A 322 -13.49 -4.17 -18.35
CA LEU A 322 -12.79 -3.47 -19.42
C LEU A 322 -13.45 -3.75 -20.77
N ALA A 323 -13.91 -4.98 -21.02
CA ALA A 323 -14.65 -5.35 -22.22
C ALA A 323 -16.01 -4.63 -22.28
N TYR A 324 -16.75 -4.58 -21.16
CA TYR A 324 -18.02 -3.85 -21.07
C TYR A 324 -17.85 -2.34 -21.23
N LEU A 325 -16.83 -1.74 -20.62
CA LEU A 325 -16.56 -0.31 -20.75
C LEU A 325 -16.16 0.06 -22.19
N LEU A 326 -15.41 -0.79 -22.89
CA LEU A 326 -15.09 -0.59 -24.32
C LEU A 326 -16.33 -0.75 -25.22
N LEU A 327 -17.18 -1.75 -24.97
CA LEU A 327 -18.45 -1.92 -25.67
C LEU A 327 -19.35 -0.69 -25.49
N ALA A 328 -19.54 -0.24 -24.26
CA ALA A 328 -20.33 0.95 -23.94
C ALA A 328 -19.74 2.23 -24.58
N CYS A 329 -18.42 2.39 -24.59
CA CYS A 329 -17.74 3.53 -25.23
C CYS A 329 -17.88 3.54 -26.75
N VAL A 330 -17.88 2.37 -27.39
CA VAL A 330 -18.05 2.20 -28.84
C VAL A 330 -19.50 2.47 -29.23
N GLU A 331 -20.48 1.92 -28.49
CA GLU A 331 -21.90 2.18 -28.70
C GLU A 331 -22.25 3.67 -28.49
N SER A 332 -21.59 4.32 -27.53
CA SER A 332 -21.77 5.75 -27.21
C SER A 332 -20.92 6.72 -28.06
N GLN A 333 -20.18 6.22 -29.06
CA GLN A 333 -19.34 7.00 -30.00
C GLN A 333 -18.27 7.90 -29.35
N PHE A 334 -17.80 7.58 -28.14
CA PHE A 334 -16.87 8.43 -27.39
C PHE A 334 -15.41 8.21 -27.80
N ILE A 335 -15.07 8.63 -29.03
CA ILE A 335 -13.83 8.27 -29.74
C ILE A 335 -12.53 8.62 -29.01
N VAL A 336 -12.55 9.65 -28.15
CA VAL A 336 -11.39 10.09 -27.37
C VAL A 336 -11.08 9.11 -26.25
N LEU A 337 -12.10 8.60 -25.58
CA LEU A 337 -11.98 7.59 -24.52
C LEU A 337 -11.56 6.25 -25.11
N VAL A 338 -12.15 5.86 -26.25
CA VAL A 338 -11.74 4.67 -27.03
C VAL A 338 -10.25 4.73 -27.38
N LYS A 339 -9.76 5.85 -27.93
CA LYS A 339 -8.34 6.02 -28.27
C LYS A 339 -7.43 5.96 -27.04
N SER A 340 -7.86 6.50 -25.91
CA SER A 340 -7.10 6.44 -24.66
C SER A 340 -7.03 5.01 -24.10
N LEU A 341 -8.14 4.27 -24.15
CA LEU A 341 -8.19 2.86 -23.76
C LEU A 341 -7.31 2.02 -24.70
N CYS A 342 -7.46 2.16 -26.02
CA CYS A 342 -6.65 1.45 -27.00
C CYS A 342 -5.14 1.71 -26.86
N LYS A 343 -4.73 2.94 -26.53
CA LYS A 343 -3.32 3.31 -26.39
C LYS A 343 -2.69 2.78 -25.10
N ASN A 344 -3.45 2.74 -24.00
CA ASN A 344 -2.93 2.31 -22.70
C ASN A 344 -3.06 0.81 -22.46
N PHE A 345 -3.97 0.14 -23.18
CA PHE A 345 -4.22 -1.30 -23.07
C PHE A 345 -3.91 -2.02 -24.39
N GLU A 346 -3.07 -1.47 -25.27
CA GLU A 346 -2.83 -2.02 -26.61
C GLU A 346 -2.43 -3.51 -26.58
N LEU A 347 -1.68 -3.94 -25.56
CA LEU A 347 -1.26 -5.32 -25.37
C LEU A 347 -2.38 -6.23 -24.84
N GLU A 348 -3.09 -5.83 -23.77
CA GLU A 348 -4.23 -6.61 -23.26
C GLU A 348 -5.41 -6.62 -24.25
N LEU A 349 -5.61 -5.54 -24.99
CA LEU A 349 -6.59 -5.46 -26.08
C LEU A 349 -6.16 -6.31 -27.26
N LYS A 350 -4.88 -6.31 -27.67
CA LYS A 350 -4.40 -7.23 -28.71
C LYS A 350 -4.53 -8.70 -28.30
N GLU A 351 -4.38 -9.04 -27.02
CA GLU A 351 -4.65 -10.38 -26.51
C GLU A 351 -6.15 -10.71 -26.47
N ALA A 352 -6.99 -9.77 -26.02
CA ALA A 352 -8.44 -9.93 -26.00
C ALA A 352 -9.04 -10.03 -27.41
N PHE A 353 -8.57 -9.21 -28.35
CA PHE A 353 -8.97 -9.26 -29.76
C PHE A 353 -8.33 -10.42 -30.54
N LYS A 354 -7.19 -10.98 -30.09
CA LYS A 354 -6.63 -12.23 -30.64
C LYS A 354 -7.57 -13.42 -30.45
N PHE A 355 -8.49 -13.35 -29.50
CA PHE A 355 -9.50 -14.39 -29.24
C PHE A 355 -10.80 -14.20 -30.03
N CYS A 356 -11.00 -13.06 -30.68
CA CYS A 356 -12.19 -12.78 -31.46
C CYS A 356 -11.90 -13.02 -32.96
N GLU A 357 -12.24 -14.24 -33.39
CA GLU A 357 -12.39 -14.76 -34.76
C GLU A 357 -11.13 -14.91 -35.65
N GLY A 358 -10.87 -16.16 -36.04
CA GLY A 358 -10.20 -16.49 -37.32
C GLY A 358 -8.77 -17.03 -37.28
N LEU A 359 -8.12 -17.14 -36.12
CA LEU A 359 -6.78 -17.72 -36.06
C LEU A 359 -6.83 -19.25 -36.05
N LYS A 360 -6.31 -19.88 -37.12
CA LYS A 360 -5.80 -21.25 -37.04
C LYS A 360 -4.60 -21.25 -36.09
N VAL A 361 -4.88 -21.45 -34.81
CA VAL A 361 -3.87 -21.70 -33.78
C VAL A 361 -3.05 -22.90 -34.26
N PRO A 362 -1.71 -22.84 -34.29
CA PRO A 362 -0.93 -24.04 -34.51
C PRO A 362 -1.35 -25.04 -33.43
N GLN A 363 -1.90 -26.19 -33.82
CA GLN A 363 -2.12 -27.30 -32.89
C GLN A 363 -0.74 -27.82 -32.46
N LYS A 364 -0.04 -27.07 -31.61
CA LYS A 364 0.96 -27.66 -30.75
C LYS A 364 0.18 -28.30 -29.62
N GLN A 365 0.15 -29.62 -29.64
CA GLN A 365 -0.27 -30.39 -28.49
C GLN A 365 0.60 -29.94 -27.32
N TYR A 366 -0.02 -29.35 -26.31
CA TYR A 366 0.68 -28.91 -25.14
C TYR A 366 1.05 -30.15 -24.31
N GLU A 367 2.34 -30.29 -24.02
CA GLU A 367 2.95 -31.55 -23.56
C GLU A 367 2.98 -31.68 -22.03
N GLY A 368 2.37 -30.72 -21.33
CA GLY A 368 2.28 -30.71 -19.87
C GLY A 368 3.49 -30.12 -19.16
N LYS A 369 3.28 -29.55 -17.98
CA LYS A 369 4.35 -29.12 -17.06
C LYS A 369 3.88 -29.21 -15.61
N ILE A 370 4.80 -29.40 -14.69
CA ILE A 370 4.52 -29.30 -13.25
C ILE A 370 4.83 -27.88 -12.79
N ILE A 371 3.92 -27.29 -12.03
CA ILE A 371 4.04 -25.96 -11.44
C ILE A 371 4.07 -26.10 -9.92
N TYR A 372 4.98 -25.40 -9.25
CA TYR A 372 5.00 -25.31 -7.79
C TYR A 372 5.39 -23.89 -7.33
N PRO A 373 4.84 -23.38 -6.22
CA PRO A 373 5.14 -22.03 -5.72
C PRO A 373 6.51 -21.99 -5.03
N ASN A 374 7.19 -20.83 -5.05
CA ASN A 374 8.45 -20.61 -4.34
C ASN A 374 8.27 -20.59 -2.81
N MET A 375 7.05 -20.38 -2.30
CA MET A 375 6.78 -20.26 -0.87
C MET A 375 5.49 -20.98 -0.53
N ALA A 376 5.56 -21.95 0.38
CA ALA A 376 4.39 -22.71 0.82
C ALA A 376 4.60 -23.29 2.23
N LYS A 377 3.50 -23.69 2.88
CA LYS A 377 3.51 -24.36 4.19
C LYS A 377 3.74 -25.88 4.10
N GLU A 378 3.53 -26.42 2.89
CA GLU A 378 3.70 -27.81 2.48
C GLU A 378 4.16 -27.83 1.01
N PHE A 379 4.62 -28.98 0.51
CA PHE A 379 5.00 -29.09 -0.89
C PHE A 379 3.74 -29.26 -1.75
N ILE A 380 3.48 -28.31 -2.64
CA ILE A 380 2.30 -28.31 -3.52
C ILE A 380 2.79 -28.28 -4.96
N ALA A 381 2.58 -29.37 -5.70
CA ALA A 381 2.89 -29.48 -7.11
C ALA A 381 1.64 -29.77 -7.93
N TYR A 382 1.40 -28.95 -8.94
CA TYR A 382 0.25 -29.08 -9.85
C TYR A 382 0.72 -29.51 -11.24
N LEU A 383 0.14 -30.58 -11.78
CA LEU A 383 0.36 -30.98 -13.17
C LEU A 383 -0.56 -30.17 -14.08
N ASP A 384 0.00 -29.16 -14.73
CA ASP A 384 -0.69 -28.37 -15.72
C ASP A 384 -0.63 -29.04 -17.09
N MET A 385 -1.79 -29.52 -17.56
CA MET A 385 -2.01 -30.03 -18.93
C MET A 385 -2.75 -29.02 -19.83
N GLN A 386 -3.01 -27.81 -19.34
CA GLN A 386 -3.84 -26.79 -20.00
C GLN A 386 -3.03 -25.60 -20.53
N GLY A 387 -1.78 -25.43 -20.09
CA GLY A 387 -0.85 -24.44 -20.64
C GLY A 387 -0.78 -23.12 -19.87
N PHE A 388 -1.11 -23.13 -18.58
CA PHE A 388 -1.10 -21.92 -17.73
C PHE A 388 0.28 -21.25 -17.67
N PHE A 389 0.33 -19.93 -17.89
CA PHE A 389 1.55 -19.16 -17.65
C PHE A 389 1.71 -18.86 -16.15
N THR A 390 2.96 -18.92 -15.66
CA THR A 390 3.28 -18.63 -14.26
C THR A 390 3.95 -17.26 -14.14
N ASN A 391 3.73 -16.56 -13.03
CA ASN A 391 4.53 -15.39 -12.68
C ASN A 391 5.85 -15.81 -11.99
N GLN A 392 6.66 -14.84 -11.58
CA GLN A 392 7.97 -15.04 -10.94
C GLN A 392 7.92 -15.71 -9.55
N LYS A 393 6.73 -16.07 -9.04
CA LYS A 393 6.54 -16.74 -7.74
C LYS A 393 6.29 -18.24 -7.87
N CYS A 394 6.25 -18.79 -9.08
CA CYS A 394 6.24 -20.24 -9.30
C CYS A 394 7.46 -20.69 -10.10
N PHE A 395 7.84 -21.94 -9.89
CA PHE A 395 8.78 -22.66 -10.72
C PHE A 395 8.04 -23.66 -11.60
N ILE A 396 8.72 -24.07 -12.67
CA ILE A 396 8.23 -25.04 -13.64
C ILE A 396 9.21 -26.21 -13.71
N LEU A 397 8.67 -27.43 -13.74
CA LEU A 397 9.37 -28.64 -14.16
C LEU A 397 8.70 -29.16 -15.43
N SER A 398 9.52 -29.48 -16.43
CA SER A 398 9.07 -30.04 -17.71
C SER A 398 9.86 -31.30 -18.01
N ASP A 399 9.23 -32.27 -18.65
CA ASP A 399 9.92 -33.48 -19.10
C ASP A 399 10.57 -33.24 -20.47
N ASN A 400 11.85 -33.61 -20.60
CA ASN A 400 12.60 -33.40 -21.84
C ASN A 400 12.15 -34.34 -22.97
N ILE A 401 11.48 -35.45 -22.63
CA ILE A 401 11.01 -36.49 -23.55
C ILE A 401 9.49 -36.36 -23.80
N LYS A 402 8.82 -35.47 -23.06
CA LYS A 402 7.40 -35.10 -23.20
C LYS A 402 6.45 -36.25 -22.86
N ASP A 403 6.84 -37.05 -21.87
CA ASP A 403 6.03 -38.17 -21.39
C ASP A 403 5.11 -37.72 -20.23
N LYS A 404 3.79 -37.77 -20.47
CA LYS A 404 2.77 -37.44 -19.48
C LYS A 404 2.87 -38.33 -18.23
N ASN A 405 3.19 -39.61 -18.38
CA ASN A 405 3.23 -40.56 -17.27
C ASN A 405 4.41 -40.25 -16.33
N ARG A 406 5.55 -39.84 -16.89
CA ARG A 406 6.71 -39.34 -16.11
C ARG A 406 6.36 -38.10 -15.31
N LEU A 407 5.57 -37.19 -15.89
CA LEU A 407 5.08 -36.00 -15.17
C LEU A 407 4.08 -36.39 -14.08
N LEU A 408 3.14 -37.30 -14.34
CA LEU A 408 2.20 -37.81 -13.34
C LEU A 408 2.92 -38.46 -12.16
N TYR A 409 3.87 -39.36 -12.44
CA TYR A 409 4.70 -39.98 -11.41
C TYR A 409 5.46 -38.93 -10.60
N LEU A 410 6.11 -37.96 -11.24
CA LEU A 410 6.84 -36.91 -10.53
C LEU A 410 5.91 -36.01 -9.70
N THR A 411 4.72 -35.67 -10.20
CA THR A 411 3.70 -34.94 -9.42
C THR A 411 3.27 -35.73 -8.19
N ALA A 412 3.12 -37.05 -8.31
CA ALA A 412 2.79 -37.92 -7.19
C ALA A 412 3.89 -37.90 -6.12
N ILE A 413 5.15 -38.05 -6.54
CA ILE A 413 6.29 -38.00 -5.63
C ILE A 413 6.37 -36.63 -4.94
N LEU A 414 6.27 -35.53 -5.70
CA LEU A 414 6.42 -34.18 -5.15
C LEU A 414 5.38 -33.83 -4.08
N ASN A 415 4.15 -34.32 -4.23
CA ASN A 415 3.07 -34.10 -3.25
C ASN A 415 3.05 -35.14 -2.11
N SER A 416 3.94 -36.15 -2.12
CA SER A 416 3.97 -37.19 -1.09
C SER A 416 4.55 -36.71 0.25
N LYS A 417 4.14 -37.36 1.33
CA LYS A 417 4.71 -37.16 2.68
C LYS A 417 6.21 -37.44 2.72
N THR A 418 6.67 -38.49 2.03
CA THR A 418 8.10 -38.83 1.94
C THR A 418 8.91 -37.66 1.40
N ASN A 419 8.45 -37.06 0.30
CA ASN A 419 9.13 -35.94 -0.32
C ASN A 419 9.12 -34.70 0.56
N PHE A 420 7.96 -34.36 1.14
CA PHE A 420 7.87 -33.20 2.00
C PHE A 420 8.70 -33.36 3.28
N TRP A 421 8.70 -34.55 3.88
CA TRP A 421 9.55 -34.88 5.02
C TRP A 421 11.03 -34.69 4.69
N TYR A 422 11.50 -35.19 3.54
CA TYR A 422 12.88 -34.99 3.11
C TYR A 422 13.19 -33.52 2.83
N PHE A 423 12.28 -32.79 2.16
CA PHE A 423 12.46 -31.37 1.89
C PHE A 423 12.67 -30.58 3.19
N LYS A 424 11.95 -30.90 4.27
CA LYS A 424 12.13 -30.25 5.58
C LYS A 424 13.55 -30.37 6.13
N GLN A 425 14.31 -31.41 5.73
CA GLN A 425 15.69 -31.61 6.19
C GLN A 425 16.70 -30.72 5.44
N ILE A 426 16.36 -30.30 4.22
CA ILE A 426 17.30 -29.58 3.34
C ILE A 426 16.87 -28.16 2.99
N GLY A 427 15.58 -27.85 3.10
CA GLY A 427 14.96 -26.62 2.65
C GLY A 427 15.10 -25.46 3.64
N ALA A 428 15.07 -24.24 3.11
CA ALA A 428 15.07 -23.05 3.96
C ALA A 428 13.68 -22.78 4.56
N THR A 429 13.64 -22.50 5.86
CA THR A 429 12.43 -22.10 6.56
C THR A 429 12.14 -20.62 6.38
N LEU A 430 10.86 -20.26 6.23
CA LEU A 430 10.34 -18.90 6.20
C LEU A 430 9.44 -18.67 7.42
N GLY A 431 9.94 -17.90 8.38
CA GLY A 431 9.24 -17.65 9.64
C GLY A 431 9.05 -18.91 10.47
N ALA A 432 7.93 -19.01 11.20
CA ALA A 432 7.67 -20.12 12.12
C ALA A 432 7.31 -21.45 11.42
N SER A 433 6.65 -21.38 10.24
CA SER A 433 6.04 -22.58 9.65
C SER A 433 6.03 -22.66 8.13
N GLY A 434 6.52 -21.64 7.42
CA GLY A 434 6.64 -21.65 5.96
C GLY A 434 7.97 -22.20 5.48
N TYR A 435 8.04 -22.55 4.21
CA TYR A 435 9.27 -22.97 3.55
C TYR A 435 9.47 -22.22 2.24
N GLU A 436 10.72 -21.95 1.91
CA GLU A 436 11.12 -21.47 0.59
C GLU A 436 11.48 -22.67 -0.30
N MET A 437 10.56 -23.03 -1.18
CA MET A 437 10.70 -24.10 -2.17
C MET A 437 11.55 -23.63 -3.35
N SER A 438 12.73 -23.06 -3.09
CA SER A 438 13.60 -22.57 -4.16
C SER A 438 14.23 -23.73 -4.93
N LYS A 439 14.51 -23.50 -6.23
CA LYS A 439 15.10 -24.48 -7.14
C LYS A 439 16.32 -25.21 -6.55
N ILE A 440 17.19 -24.50 -5.83
CA ILE A 440 18.43 -25.05 -5.25
C ILE A 440 18.22 -26.17 -4.22
N PHE A 441 17.02 -26.25 -3.63
CA PHE A 441 16.63 -27.32 -2.71
C PHE A 441 15.82 -28.39 -3.44
N VAL A 442 14.88 -27.97 -4.30
CA VAL A 442 14.00 -28.88 -5.04
C VAL A 442 14.80 -29.79 -5.98
N GLU A 443 15.87 -29.28 -6.62
CA GLU A 443 16.73 -30.09 -7.50
C GLU A 443 17.54 -31.17 -6.76
N LYS A 444 17.57 -31.14 -5.42
CA LYS A 444 18.25 -32.12 -4.57
C LYS A 444 17.30 -33.18 -3.99
N LEU A 445 16.02 -33.13 -4.34
CA LEU A 445 15.04 -34.10 -3.87
C LEU A 445 15.36 -35.49 -4.45
N PRO A 446 15.40 -36.54 -3.62
CA PRO A 446 15.60 -37.90 -4.09
C PRO A 446 14.32 -38.35 -4.81
N VAL A 447 14.44 -38.71 -6.08
CA VAL A 447 13.34 -39.29 -6.86
C VAL A 447 13.78 -40.66 -7.34
N VAL A 448 13.02 -41.70 -6.99
CA VAL A 448 13.33 -43.06 -7.46
C VAL A 448 13.15 -43.11 -8.97
N GLU A 449 14.18 -43.57 -9.68
CA GLU A 449 14.14 -43.70 -11.13
C GLU A 449 13.10 -44.76 -11.53
N THR A 450 12.21 -44.42 -12.46
CA THR A 450 11.04 -45.25 -12.80
C THR A 450 11.39 -46.67 -13.24
N HIS A 451 12.54 -46.88 -13.88
CA HIS A 451 13.01 -48.22 -14.30
C HIS A 451 13.45 -49.12 -13.15
N LYS A 452 13.61 -48.58 -11.93
CA LYS A 452 13.93 -49.34 -10.70
C LYS A 452 12.69 -49.75 -9.91
N ILE A 453 11.51 -49.30 -10.35
CA ILE A 453 10.23 -49.57 -9.70
C ILE A 453 9.53 -50.69 -10.47
N ASP A 454 8.87 -51.60 -9.75
CA ASP A 454 8.00 -52.59 -10.38
C ASP A 454 6.95 -51.89 -11.27
N SER A 455 6.76 -52.39 -12.49
CA SER A 455 5.92 -51.74 -13.48
C SER A 455 4.44 -51.67 -13.08
N THR A 456 3.97 -52.61 -12.25
CA THR A 456 2.61 -52.60 -11.68
C THR A 456 2.50 -51.47 -10.66
N LEU A 457 3.46 -51.39 -9.74
CA LEU A 457 3.50 -50.34 -8.71
C LEU A 457 3.61 -48.94 -9.32
N LEU A 458 4.47 -48.76 -10.32
CA LEU A 458 4.60 -47.49 -11.04
C LEU A 458 3.25 -47.05 -11.64
N LYS A 459 2.54 -47.99 -12.27
CA LYS A 459 1.26 -47.71 -12.90
C LYS A 459 0.15 -47.42 -11.90
N GLU A 460 0.17 -48.07 -10.73
CA GLU A 460 -0.73 -47.75 -9.62
C GLU A 460 -0.52 -46.32 -9.11
N ILE A 461 0.75 -45.87 -8.97
CA ILE A 461 1.08 -44.50 -8.57
C ILE A 461 0.59 -43.49 -9.60
N GLU A 462 0.88 -43.74 -10.89
CA GLU A 462 0.46 -42.87 -12.00
C GLU A 462 -1.08 -42.75 -12.09
N ASN A 463 -1.79 -43.87 -11.98
CA ASN A 463 -3.25 -43.91 -12.03
C ASN A 463 -3.88 -43.16 -10.86
N LEU A 464 -3.37 -43.39 -9.64
CA LEU A 464 -3.91 -42.75 -8.44
C LEU A 464 -3.64 -41.24 -8.43
N ALA A 465 -2.49 -40.81 -8.95
CA ALA A 465 -2.21 -39.39 -9.18
C ALA A 465 -3.18 -38.76 -10.19
N SER A 466 -3.50 -39.47 -11.28
CA SER A 466 -4.52 -39.02 -12.24
C SER A 466 -5.90 -38.91 -11.59
N GLU A 467 -6.31 -39.91 -10.81
CA GLU A 467 -7.60 -39.94 -10.10
C GLU A 467 -7.75 -38.78 -9.11
N ILE A 468 -6.68 -38.45 -8.36
CA ILE A 468 -6.66 -37.29 -7.45
C ILE A 468 -6.83 -35.98 -8.23
N LEU A 469 -6.12 -35.82 -9.35
CA LEU A 469 -6.22 -34.62 -10.19
C LEU A 469 -7.62 -34.46 -10.78
N GLU A 470 -8.18 -35.54 -11.34
CA GLU A 470 -9.53 -35.55 -11.93
C GLU A 470 -10.60 -35.24 -10.88
N SER A 471 -10.46 -35.77 -9.66
CA SER A 471 -11.39 -35.48 -8.56
C SER A 471 -11.36 -34.01 -8.15
N LYS A 472 -10.16 -33.41 -8.04
CA LYS A 472 -9.99 -31.98 -7.70
C LYS A 472 -10.44 -31.04 -8.82
N GLU A 473 -10.33 -31.46 -10.08
CA GLU A 473 -10.85 -30.70 -11.23
C GLU A 473 -12.39 -30.72 -11.28
N ALA A 474 -13.02 -31.85 -10.92
CA ALA A 474 -14.48 -31.98 -10.92
C ALA A 474 -15.15 -31.20 -9.78
N ASP A 475 -14.56 -31.21 -8.59
CA ASP A 475 -15.01 -30.43 -7.44
C ASP A 475 -13.81 -30.00 -6.58
N SER A 476 -13.59 -28.69 -6.50
CA SER A 476 -12.49 -28.10 -5.71
C SER A 476 -12.65 -28.30 -4.20
N ASN A 477 -13.83 -28.73 -3.72
CA ASN A 477 -14.09 -29.09 -2.33
C ASN A 477 -14.12 -30.61 -2.09
N SER A 478 -13.85 -31.43 -3.11
CA SER A 478 -13.80 -32.88 -2.94
C SER A 478 -12.70 -33.28 -1.96
N SER A 479 -13.06 -34.07 -0.95
CA SER A 479 -12.06 -34.64 -0.06
C SER A 479 -11.40 -35.82 -0.76
N VAL A 480 -10.10 -35.67 -1.06
CA VAL A 480 -9.26 -36.73 -1.66
C VAL A 480 -8.31 -37.37 -0.64
N ALA A 481 -8.53 -37.14 0.65
CA ALA A 481 -7.60 -37.54 1.71
C ALA A 481 -7.30 -39.06 1.70
N ASP A 482 -8.31 -39.89 1.41
CA ASP A 482 -8.13 -41.34 1.30
C ASP A 482 -7.27 -41.73 0.09
N LEU A 483 -7.43 -41.03 -1.04
CA LEU A 483 -6.62 -41.24 -2.23
C LEU A 483 -5.17 -40.79 -2.00
N GLU A 484 -4.98 -39.64 -1.33
CA GLU A 484 -3.66 -39.13 -0.96
C GLU A 484 -2.95 -40.08 0.03
N SER A 485 -3.66 -40.62 1.03
CA SER A 485 -3.10 -41.59 1.97
C SER A 485 -2.73 -42.92 1.31
N ARG A 486 -3.56 -43.39 0.36
CA ARG A 486 -3.22 -44.55 -0.48
C ARG A 486 -2.00 -44.26 -1.35
N LEU A 487 -1.88 -43.04 -1.88
CA LEU A 487 -0.75 -42.63 -2.69
C LEU A 487 0.54 -42.64 -1.88
N ASP A 488 0.54 -42.06 -0.69
CA ASP A 488 1.68 -42.10 0.23
C ASP A 488 2.12 -43.55 0.50
N SER A 489 1.17 -44.46 0.72
CA SER A 489 1.47 -45.88 0.92
C SER A 489 2.16 -46.54 -0.27
N LEU A 490 1.79 -46.18 -1.50
CA LEU A 490 2.46 -46.66 -2.71
C LEU A 490 3.84 -46.02 -2.88
N VAL A 491 3.98 -44.73 -2.54
CA VAL A 491 5.26 -44.03 -2.57
C VAL A 491 6.24 -44.63 -1.55
N TYR A 492 5.79 -44.98 -0.34
CA TYR A 492 6.63 -45.68 0.65
C TYR A 492 7.20 -46.99 0.09
N LYS A 493 6.37 -47.78 -0.61
CA LYS A 493 6.81 -49.00 -1.30
C LYS A 493 7.81 -48.70 -2.41
N ALA A 494 7.59 -47.64 -3.21
CA ALA A 494 8.51 -47.27 -4.29
C ALA A 494 9.89 -46.86 -3.78
N TYR A 495 9.97 -46.25 -2.60
CA TYR A 495 11.23 -45.90 -1.92
C TYR A 495 11.83 -47.07 -1.12
N GLY A 496 11.13 -48.20 -1.02
CA GLY A 496 11.58 -49.36 -0.24
C GLY A 496 11.64 -49.10 1.26
N LEU A 497 10.79 -48.20 1.78
CA LEU A 497 10.80 -47.82 3.18
C LEU A 497 10.28 -48.94 4.07
N ASN A 498 10.94 -49.16 5.20
CA ASN A 498 10.47 -50.08 6.23
C ASN A 498 9.50 -49.41 7.22
N GLU A 499 8.83 -50.21 8.06
CA GLU A 499 7.85 -49.69 9.02
C GLU A 499 8.41 -48.63 9.98
N ASN A 500 9.67 -48.75 10.40
CA ASN A 500 10.28 -47.76 11.29
C ASN A 500 10.49 -46.42 10.58
N GLU A 501 10.91 -46.45 9.31
CA GLU A 501 11.10 -45.25 8.48
C GLU A 501 9.76 -44.59 8.18
N ILE A 502 8.73 -45.37 7.85
CA ILE A 502 7.37 -44.86 7.63
C ILE A 502 6.84 -44.21 8.91
N ASN A 503 6.96 -44.89 10.06
CA ASN A 503 6.53 -44.35 11.35
C ASN A 503 7.27 -43.06 11.72
N LEU A 504 8.56 -42.96 11.40
CA LEU A 504 9.34 -41.73 11.59
C LEU A 504 8.74 -40.58 10.77
N ILE A 505 8.54 -40.78 9.46
CA ILE A 505 7.96 -39.78 8.55
C ILE A 505 6.58 -39.32 9.05
N GLU A 506 5.69 -40.26 9.33
CA GLU A 506 4.32 -39.97 9.77
C GLU A 506 4.28 -39.26 11.13
N SER A 507 5.12 -39.70 12.07
CA SER A 507 5.17 -39.08 13.40
C SER A 507 5.61 -37.62 13.33
N GLU A 508 6.68 -37.29 12.60
CA GLU A 508 7.23 -35.93 12.49
C GLU A 508 6.35 -34.94 11.71
N LEU A 509 5.50 -35.44 10.82
CA LEU A 509 4.50 -34.62 10.14
C LEU A 509 3.30 -34.34 11.08
N SER A 510 2.84 -35.36 11.83
CA SER A 510 1.70 -35.25 12.75
C SER A 510 1.94 -34.39 14.00
N THR A 511 3.18 -34.28 14.51
CA THR A 511 3.48 -33.49 15.72
C THR A 511 3.35 -31.99 15.48
N ARG A 512 3.70 -31.52 14.27
CA ARG A 512 3.64 -30.09 13.92
C ARG A 512 2.26 -29.61 13.48
N GLU A 513 1.42 -30.49 12.94
CA GLU A 513 -0.01 -30.18 12.72
C GLU A 513 -0.70 -29.85 14.05
N ARG A 514 -0.40 -30.64 15.09
CA ARG A 514 -0.89 -30.42 16.47
C ARG A 514 -0.30 -29.18 17.16
N GLU A 515 0.93 -28.77 16.81
CA GLU A 515 1.52 -27.50 17.29
C GLU A 515 0.90 -26.28 16.59
N ARG A 516 0.62 -26.37 15.28
CA ARG A 516 -0.08 -25.32 14.52
C ARG A 516 -1.51 -25.07 15.01
N GLU A 517 -2.26 -26.12 15.36
CA GLU A 517 -3.61 -25.99 15.93
C GLU A 517 -3.62 -25.33 17.32
N ARG A 518 -2.52 -25.45 18.07
CA ARG A 518 -2.36 -24.81 19.39
C ARG A 518 -1.96 -23.34 19.30
N GLU A 519 -1.29 -22.92 18.23
CA GLU A 519 -0.93 -21.51 17.97
C GLU A 519 -2.07 -20.71 17.29
N GLN A 520 -3.11 -21.39 16.80
CA GLN A 520 -4.30 -20.77 16.19
C GLN A 520 -5.50 -20.63 17.16
N LYS A 521 -5.38 -21.12 18.40
CA LYS A 521 -6.27 -20.78 19.52
C LYS A 521 -5.65 -19.65 20.34
#